data_AF-A0A7C4P2L8-F1
#
_entry.id   AF-A0A7C4P2L8-F1
#
_cell.length_a   1.000
_cell.length_b   1.000
_cell.length_c   1.000
_cell.angle_alpha   90.00
_cell.angle_beta   90.00
_cell.angle_gamma   90.00
#
_symmetry.space_group_name_H-M   'P 1'
#
loop_
_entity.id
_entity.type
_entity.pdbx_description
1 polymer ?
#
loop_
_entity_poly.entity_id
_entity_poly.type
_entity_poly.pdbx_seq_one_letter_code
_entity_poly.pdbx_strand_id
1 'polypeptide(L)'
;MPKARDYHLTEQELQIVETAMKRDQRPGVRQRCTAIRLLHLGYKPEEVAEMQAVSIPTVYSWIKRWRKGGVEELATKPRSGRPAKADEAYQRLVAEVVEKEPAELGYHFTVWTIDRLRLHLAKETGIELSEARFRALLKAKGYRYRRPKHDLGHLQDKEAKAKADELLDELKKRCSETISSSSLWTKPR
;
A
#
# COMPACT_ATOMS: atom_id res chain seq x y z
N MET A 1 10.32 50.70 11.89
CA MET A 1 11.48 49.80 11.71
C MET A 1 11.10 48.40 12.19
N PRO A 2 11.42 47.32 11.47
CA PRO A 2 11.15 45.97 11.96
C PRO A 2 11.92 45.75 13.27
N LYS A 3 11.23 45.24 14.31
CA LYS A 3 11.83 44.93 15.61
C LYS A 3 13.00 43.96 15.40
N ALA A 4 14.15 44.26 16.01
CA ALA A 4 15.30 43.36 16.03
C ALA A 4 14.84 42.02 16.64
N ARG A 5 14.94 40.95 15.86
CA ARG A 5 14.67 39.59 16.34
C ARG A 5 15.98 39.05 16.88
N ASP A 6 15.95 38.62 18.13
CA ASP A 6 17.10 37.97 18.76
C ASP A 6 17.28 36.54 18.20
N TYR A 7 18.44 36.26 17.61
CA TYR A 7 18.80 34.95 17.07
C TYR A 7 19.86 34.24 17.91
N HIS A 8 20.14 34.74 19.12
CA HIS A 8 21.09 34.13 20.02
C HIS A 8 20.58 32.77 20.50
N LEU A 9 21.46 31.77 20.52
CA LEU A 9 21.22 30.42 21.01
C LEU A 9 21.98 30.29 22.33
N THR A 10 21.45 29.53 23.27
CA THR A 10 22.21 29.12 24.45
C THR A 10 23.33 28.14 24.04
N GLU A 11 24.35 27.98 24.89
CA GLU A 11 25.45 27.03 24.64
C GLU A 11 24.94 25.60 24.43
N GLN A 12 23.92 25.20 25.19
CA GLN A 12 23.27 23.89 25.05
C GLN A 12 22.58 23.74 23.69
N GLU A 13 21.83 24.76 23.26
CA GLU A 13 21.17 24.78 21.96
C GLU A 13 22.17 24.77 20.81
N LEU A 14 23.27 25.50 20.94
CA LEU A 14 24.35 25.53 19.97
C LEU A 14 24.97 24.16 19.78
N GLN A 15 25.25 23.44 20.88
CA GLN A 15 25.79 22.08 20.82
C GLN A 15 24.81 21.10 20.15
N ILE A 16 23.50 21.25 20.40
CA ILE A 16 22.45 20.46 19.75
C ILE A 16 22.45 20.73 18.23
N VAL A 17 22.47 22.00 17.83
CA VAL A 17 22.49 22.41 16.42
C VAL A 17 23.74 21.90 15.70
N GLU A 18 24.91 21.99 16.33
CA GLU A 18 26.15 21.45 15.76
C GLU A 18 26.13 19.94 15.59
N THR A 19 25.63 19.24 16.61
CA THR A 19 25.53 17.79 16.59
C THR A 19 24.59 17.34 15.48
N ALA A 20 23.42 17.97 15.36
CA ALA A 20 22.46 17.70 14.30
C ALA A 20 23.02 18.04 12.92
N MET A 21 23.74 19.15 12.78
CA MET A 21 24.38 19.54 11.52
C MET A 21 25.40 18.51 11.03
N LYS A 22 26.16 17.88 11.95
CA LYS A 22 27.20 16.89 11.62
C LYS A 22 26.68 15.46 11.48
N ARG A 23 25.71 15.05 12.31
CA ARG A 23 25.32 13.62 12.49
C ARG A 23 23.91 13.27 12.05
N ASP A 24 23.02 14.24 11.83
CA ASP A 24 21.62 13.91 11.47
C ASP A 24 21.56 13.26 10.09
N GLN A 25 20.81 12.17 9.97
CA GLN A 25 20.64 11.42 8.72
C GLN A 25 19.84 12.22 7.68
N ARG A 26 18.93 13.10 8.14
CA ARG A 26 18.00 13.86 7.31
C ARG A 26 18.70 15.07 6.69
N PRO A 27 18.93 15.13 5.36
CA PRO A 27 19.67 16.23 4.73
C PRO A 27 19.01 17.59 4.93
N GLY A 28 17.67 17.62 4.88
CA GLY A 28 16.91 18.84 5.12
C GLY A 28 17.06 19.39 6.54
N VAL A 29 17.29 18.53 7.54
CA VAL A 29 17.54 18.98 8.92
C VAL A 29 18.93 19.58 9.03
N ARG A 30 19.95 18.95 8.46
CA ARG A 30 21.32 19.49 8.44
C ARG A 30 21.37 20.90 7.84
N GLN A 31 20.75 21.09 6.68
CA GLN A 31 20.66 22.40 6.01
C GLN A 31 20.00 23.46 6.92
N ARG A 32 18.87 23.10 7.55
CA ARG A 32 18.12 24.00 8.44
C ARG A 32 18.92 24.35 9.69
N CYS A 33 19.67 23.39 10.25
CA CYS A 33 20.59 23.62 11.36
C CYS A 33 21.74 24.54 10.97
N THR A 34 22.31 24.41 9.76
CA THR A 34 23.32 25.35 9.24
C THR A 34 22.77 26.77 9.18
N ALA A 35 21.55 26.95 8.67
CA ALA A 35 20.91 28.26 8.62
C ALA A 35 20.72 28.88 10.03
N ILE A 36 20.32 28.08 11.02
CA ILE A 36 20.18 28.53 12.42
C ILE A 36 21.53 28.93 13.00
N ARG A 37 22.59 28.17 12.74
CA ARG A 37 23.94 28.53 13.19
C ARG A 37 24.41 29.83 12.55
N LEU A 38 24.18 30.05 11.26
CA LEU A 38 24.54 31.30 10.59
C LEU A 38 23.82 32.50 11.22
N LEU A 39 22.53 32.36 11.55
CA LEU A 39 21.79 33.43 12.24
C LEU A 39 22.35 33.73 13.63
N HIS A 40 22.76 32.70 14.37
CA HIS A 40 23.42 32.86 15.66
C HIS A 40 24.78 33.60 15.55
N LEU A 41 25.52 33.37 14.47
CA LEU A 41 26.77 34.09 14.18
C LEU A 41 26.55 35.56 13.79
N GLY A 42 25.30 36.02 13.68
CA GLY A 42 24.96 37.42 13.42
C GLY A 42 24.67 37.74 11.95
N TYR A 43 24.68 36.75 11.06
CA TYR A 43 24.27 36.96 9.67
C TYR A 43 22.79 37.33 9.58
N LYS A 44 22.44 38.27 8.71
CA LYS A 44 21.06 38.70 8.48
C LYS A 44 20.28 37.59 7.76
N PRO A 45 18.95 37.48 7.98
CA PRO A 45 18.12 36.50 7.27
C PRO A 45 18.21 36.58 5.75
N GLU A 46 18.49 37.76 5.20
CA GLU A 46 18.73 38.00 3.77
C GLU A 46 19.98 37.29 3.28
N GLU A 47 21.10 37.47 3.99
CA GLU A 47 22.39 36.85 3.67
C GLU A 47 22.30 35.32 3.83
N VAL A 48 21.62 34.85 4.87
CA VAL A 48 21.41 33.40 5.08
C VAL A 48 20.53 32.80 3.99
N ALA A 49 19.51 33.52 3.53
CA ALA A 49 18.65 33.08 2.43
C ALA A 49 19.45 32.93 1.14
N GLU A 50 20.33 33.87 0.84
CA GLU A 50 21.24 33.83 -0.30
C GLU A 50 22.25 32.67 -0.18
N MET A 51 22.96 32.56 0.95
CA MET A 51 23.93 31.48 1.21
C MET A 51 23.31 30.07 1.11
N GLN A 52 22.03 29.92 1.46
CA GLN A 52 21.32 28.64 1.47
C GLN A 52 20.45 28.41 0.21
N ALA A 53 20.46 29.35 -0.74
CA ALA A 53 19.64 29.33 -1.96
C ALA A 53 18.14 29.11 -1.67
N VAL A 54 17.60 29.80 -0.66
CA VAL A 54 16.17 29.74 -0.28
C VAL A 54 15.57 31.14 -0.19
N SER A 55 14.25 31.22 -0.12
CA SER A 55 13.56 32.51 0.09
C SER A 55 13.72 33.00 1.55
N ILE A 56 13.73 34.32 1.75
CA ILE A 56 13.75 34.94 3.10
C ILE A 56 12.58 34.42 3.98
N PRO A 57 11.33 34.28 3.48
CA PRO A 57 10.25 33.65 4.26
C PRO A 57 10.55 32.23 4.74
N THR A 58 11.33 31.45 3.97
CA THR A 58 11.75 30.09 4.35
C THR A 58 12.66 30.13 5.57
N VAL A 59 13.64 31.05 5.61
CA VAL A 59 14.53 31.24 6.76
C VAL A 59 13.72 31.60 8.01
N TYR A 60 12.78 32.55 7.90
CA TYR A 60 11.87 32.87 9.00
C TYR A 60 11.02 31.68 9.46
N SER A 61 10.57 30.85 8.53
CA SER A 61 9.84 29.62 8.84
C SER A 61 10.69 28.62 9.63
N TRP A 62 11.98 28.50 9.31
CA TRP A 62 12.90 27.61 10.04
C TRP A 62 13.16 28.09 11.46
N ILE A 63 13.38 29.39 11.66
CA ILE A 63 13.55 29.98 13.00
C ILE A 63 12.30 29.77 13.86
N LYS A 64 11.12 29.99 13.28
CA LYS A 64 9.85 29.77 13.99
C LYS A 64 9.69 28.30 14.40
N ARG A 65 10.09 27.36 13.54
CA ARG A 65 10.06 25.92 13.84
C ARG A 65 11.06 25.55 14.93
N TRP A 66 12.29 26.06 14.84
CA TRP A 66 13.31 25.89 15.87
C TRP A 66 12.81 26.32 17.25
N ARG A 67 12.29 27.54 17.37
CA ARG A 67 11.75 28.06 18.65
C ARG A 67 10.55 27.28 19.17
N LYS A 68 9.84 26.53 18.32
CA LYS A 68 8.69 25.73 18.72
C LYS A 68 9.07 24.40 19.35
N GLY A 69 10.14 23.77 18.90
CA GLY A 69 10.48 22.40 19.33
C GLY A 69 11.83 21.87 18.86
N GLY A 70 12.80 22.75 18.65
CA GLY A 70 14.18 22.39 18.35
C GLY A 70 14.37 21.66 17.02
N VAL A 71 15.30 20.69 17.01
CA VAL A 71 15.73 19.95 15.81
C VAL A 71 14.59 19.16 15.19
N GLU A 72 13.73 18.54 16.00
CA GLU A 72 12.65 17.69 15.47
C GLU A 72 11.59 18.49 14.71
N GLU A 73 11.30 19.72 15.14
CA GLU A 73 10.40 20.62 14.39
C GLU A 73 11.03 21.12 13.08
N LEU A 74 12.37 21.05 12.94
CA LEU A 74 13.03 21.29 11.67
C LEU A 74 12.90 20.12 10.71
N ALA A 75 12.45 18.94 11.12
CA ALA A 75 12.24 17.84 10.20
C ALA A 75 11.12 18.13 9.20
N THR A 76 11.22 17.56 8.01
CA THR A 76 10.12 17.61 7.05
C THR A 76 8.99 16.71 7.57
N LYS A 77 7.88 17.33 7.96
CA LYS A 77 6.71 16.59 8.41
C LYS A 77 6.08 15.83 7.25
N PRO A 78 5.55 14.61 7.49
CA PRO A 78 4.80 13.89 6.49
C PRO A 78 3.63 14.77 6.02
N ARG A 79 3.51 14.93 4.70
CA ARG A 79 2.40 15.67 4.12
C ARG A 79 1.21 14.74 4.09
N SER A 80 0.11 15.10 4.75
CA SER A 80 -1.18 14.48 4.49
C SER A 80 -1.51 14.81 3.03
N GLY A 81 -1.36 13.84 2.14
CA GLY A 81 -1.82 13.98 0.76
C GLY A 81 -3.33 14.22 0.70
N ARG A 82 -3.91 14.20 -0.51
CA ARG A 82 -5.37 14.18 -0.65
C ARG A 82 -5.93 13.00 0.16
N PRO A 83 -6.99 13.19 0.98
CA PRO A 83 -7.62 12.09 1.71
C PRO A 83 -7.95 10.95 0.73
N ALA A 84 -7.67 9.73 1.16
CA ALA A 84 -7.86 8.57 0.32
C ALA A 84 -9.36 8.38 0.07
N LYS A 85 -9.79 8.23 -1.19
CA LYS A 85 -11.20 7.91 -1.50
C LYS A 85 -11.74 6.69 -0.74
N ALA A 86 -10.86 5.78 -0.34
CA ALA A 86 -11.21 4.64 0.50
C ALA A 86 -10.98 4.97 1.97
N ASP A 87 -11.86 5.80 2.53
CA ASP A 87 -11.83 6.18 3.94
C ASP A 87 -12.02 4.95 4.86
N GLU A 88 -11.79 5.12 6.15
CA GLU A 88 -11.92 4.02 7.13
C GLU A 88 -13.33 3.42 7.16
N ALA A 89 -14.37 4.24 6.93
CA ALA A 89 -15.74 3.78 6.81
C ALA A 89 -15.92 2.85 5.58
N TYR A 90 -15.37 3.24 4.44
CA TYR A 90 -15.37 2.41 3.23
C TYR A 90 -14.64 1.08 3.48
N GLN A 91 -13.50 1.12 4.17
CA GLN A 91 -12.73 -0.09 4.48
C GLN A 91 -13.47 -1.03 5.43
N ARG A 92 -14.23 -0.51 6.39
CA ARG A 92 -15.11 -1.33 7.26
C ARG A 92 -16.21 -1.99 6.46
N LEU A 93 -16.88 -1.24 5.59
CA LEU A 93 -17.91 -1.79 4.71
C LEU A 93 -17.37 -2.89 3.80
N VAL A 94 -16.17 -2.72 3.24
CA VAL A 94 -15.50 -3.77 2.45
C VAL A 94 -15.36 -5.07 3.26
N ALA A 95 -14.97 -4.98 4.54
CA ALA A 95 -14.79 -6.14 5.38
C ALA A 95 -16.14 -6.84 5.66
N GLU A 96 -17.19 -6.08 5.95
CA GLU A 96 -18.54 -6.60 6.17
C GLU A 96 -19.12 -7.28 4.93
N VAL A 97 -18.93 -6.69 3.75
CA VAL A 97 -19.45 -7.26 2.48
C VAL A 97 -18.71 -8.53 2.09
N VAL A 98 -17.41 -8.62 2.33
CA VAL A 98 -16.60 -9.80 1.99
C VAL A 98 -16.96 -11.02 2.85
N GLU A 99 -17.41 -10.81 4.09
CA GLU A 99 -17.87 -11.87 5.00
C GLU A 99 -19.27 -12.41 4.61
N LYS A 100 -20.12 -11.57 4.01
CA LYS A 100 -21.50 -11.95 3.64
C LYS A 100 -21.54 -12.75 2.34
N GLU A 101 -22.45 -13.72 2.30
CA GLU A 101 -22.76 -14.42 1.06
C GLU A 101 -23.50 -13.48 0.09
N PRO A 102 -23.19 -13.47 -1.21
CA PRO A 102 -23.88 -12.59 -2.14
C PRO A 102 -25.39 -12.85 -2.24
N ALA A 103 -25.83 -14.07 -1.91
CA ALA A 103 -27.26 -14.43 -1.83
C ALA A 103 -28.02 -13.61 -0.78
N GLU A 104 -27.39 -13.30 0.36
CA GLU A 104 -27.99 -12.46 1.41
C GLU A 104 -28.21 -11.01 0.94
N LEU A 105 -27.39 -10.57 -0.02
CA LEU A 105 -27.49 -9.23 -0.63
C LEU A 105 -28.38 -9.23 -1.90
N GLY A 106 -29.07 -10.34 -2.18
CA GLY A 106 -30.01 -10.46 -3.30
C GLY A 106 -29.36 -10.75 -4.66
N TYR A 107 -28.11 -11.22 -4.67
CA TYR A 107 -27.44 -11.61 -5.92
C TYR A 107 -27.59 -13.10 -6.22
N HIS A 108 -27.75 -13.44 -7.50
CA HIS A 108 -27.87 -14.83 -7.98
C HIS A 108 -26.54 -15.59 -8.08
N PHE A 109 -25.42 -14.96 -7.72
CA PHE A 109 -24.10 -15.58 -7.78
C PHE A 109 -23.61 -16.00 -6.40
N THR A 110 -22.75 -17.01 -6.35
CA THR A 110 -22.21 -17.57 -5.10
C THR A 110 -20.85 -17.00 -4.70
N VAL A 111 -20.07 -16.48 -5.66
CA VAL A 111 -18.68 -16.04 -5.41
C VAL A 111 -18.51 -14.55 -5.67
N TRP A 112 -17.88 -13.87 -4.72
CA TRP A 112 -17.38 -12.51 -4.88
C TRP A 112 -16.15 -12.47 -5.79
N THR A 113 -16.29 -11.85 -6.96
CA THR A 113 -15.15 -11.39 -7.75
C THR A 113 -14.81 -9.95 -7.39
N ILE A 114 -13.60 -9.51 -7.73
CA ILE A 114 -13.17 -8.12 -7.49
C ILE A 114 -14.13 -7.12 -8.12
N ASP A 115 -14.57 -7.37 -9.36
CA ASP A 115 -15.48 -6.44 -10.03
C ASP A 115 -16.88 -6.44 -9.43
N ARG A 116 -17.37 -7.59 -8.96
CA ARG A 116 -18.65 -7.68 -8.25
C ARG A 116 -18.62 -6.89 -6.93
N LEU A 117 -17.55 -7.05 -6.15
CA LEU A 117 -17.36 -6.28 -4.92
C LEU A 117 -17.27 -4.78 -5.21
N ARG A 118 -16.52 -4.38 -6.24
CA ARG A 118 -16.40 -2.97 -6.64
C ARG A 118 -17.74 -2.38 -7.06
N LEU A 119 -18.53 -3.11 -7.85
CA LEU A 119 -19.85 -2.66 -8.31
C LEU A 119 -20.83 -2.54 -7.14
N HIS A 120 -20.85 -3.52 -6.24
CA HIS A 120 -21.69 -3.46 -5.05
C HIS A 120 -21.31 -2.27 -4.16
N LEU A 121 -20.02 -2.08 -3.88
CA LEU A 121 -19.54 -0.97 -3.05
C LEU A 121 -19.73 0.40 -3.72
N ALA A 122 -19.62 0.49 -5.04
CA ALA A 122 -19.94 1.70 -5.78
C ALA A 122 -21.43 2.05 -5.67
N LYS A 123 -22.32 1.05 -5.68
CA LYS A 123 -23.76 1.24 -5.48
C LYS A 123 -24.09 1.75 -4.07
N GLU A 124 -23.46 1.19 -3.04
CA GLU A 124 -23.72 1.56 -1.64
C GLU A 124 -23.08 2.91 -1.24
N THR A 125 -21.87 3.20 -1.73
CA THR A 125 -21.07 4.35 -1.27
C THR A 125 -20.96 5.48 -2.28
N GLY A 126 -21.30 5.24 -3.56
CA GLY A 126 -21.05 6.17 -4.66
C GLY A 126 -19.57 6.33 -5.03
N ILE A 127 -18.66 5.57 -4.40
CA ILE A 127 -17.21 5.71 -4.59
C ILE A 127 -16.72 4.66 -5.58
N GLU A 128 -16.29 5.13 -6.74
CA GLU A 128 -15.65 4.27 -7.73
C GLU A 128 -14.13 4.21 -7.53
N LEU A 129 -13.63 3.00 -7.28
CA LEU A 129 -12.21 2.69 -7.25
C LEU A 129 -11.82 1.88 -8.48
N SER A 130 -10.64 2.15 -9.04
CA SER A 130 -10.07 1.29 -10.08
C SER A 130 -9.74 -0.09 -9.53
N GLU A 131 -9.76 -1.10 -10.39
CA GLU A 131 -9.50 -2.49 -10.04
C GLU A 131 -8.15 -2.66 -9.31
N ALA A 132 -7.10 -2.02 -9.83
CA ALA A 132 -5.77 -2.04 -9.24
C ALA A 132 -5.73 -1.44 -7.83
N ARG A 133 -6.43 -0.30 -7.60
CA ARG A 133 -6.51 0.33 -6.28
C ARG A 133 -7.28 -0.53 -5.29
N PHE A 134 -8.37 -1.16 -5.75
CA PHE A 134 -9.15 -2.06 -4.92
C PHE A 134 -8.36 -3.33 -4.54
N ARG A 135 -7.62 -3.92 -5.49
CA ARG A 135 -6.69 -5.02 -5.21
C ARG A 135 -5.61 -4.63 -4.20
N ALA A 136 -5.02 -3.44 -4.35
CA ALA A 136 -4.03 -2.94 -3.41
C ALA A 136 -4.60 -2.76 -2.00
N LEU A 137 -5.83 -2.26 -1.90
CA LEU A 137 -6.57 -2.14 -0.64
C LEU A 137 -6.79 -3.51 0.03
N LEU A 138 -7.29 -4.48 -0.72
CA LEU A 138 -7.50 -5.84 -0.21
C LEU A 138 -6.20 -6.49 0.24
N LYS A 139 -5.11 -6.34 -0.53
CA LYS A 139 -3.79 -6.84 -0.18
C LYS A 139 -3.25 -6.19 1.10
N ALA A 140 -3.42 -4.88 1.25
CA ALA A 140 -3.02 -4.16 2.46
C ALA A 140 -3.78 -4.61 3.71
N LYS A 141 -5.02 -5.08 3.55
CA LYS A 141 -5.84 -5.69 4.62
C LYS A 141 -5.56 -7.18 4.84
N GLY A 142 -4.63 -7.78 4.09
CA GLY A 142 -4.25 -9.19 4.23
C GLY A 142 -5.17 -10.18 3.53
N TYR A 143 -6.17 -9.73 2.76
CA TYR A 143 -6.99 -10.63 1.96
C TYR A 143 -6.16 -11.29 0.87
N ARG A 144 -6.39 -12.60 0.67
CA ARG A 144 -5.73 -13.40 -0.35
C ARG A 144 -6.76 -13.96 -1.30
N TYR A 145 -6.44 -13.91 -2.59
CA TYR A 145 -7.24 -14.57 -3.61
C TYR A 145 -7.21 -16.09 -3.39
N ARG A 146 -8.39 -16.70 -3.24
CA ARG A 146 -8.55 -18.16 -3.23
C ARG A 146 -9.15 -18.58 -4.56
N ARG A 147 -8.59 -19.62 -5.19
CA ARG A 147 -9.16 -20.20 -6.40
C ARG A 147 -10.38 -21.04 -6.03
N PRO A 148 -11.60 -20.72 -6.49
CA PRO A 148 -12.75 -21.57 -6.28
C PRO A 148 -12.50 -22.95 -6.89
N LYS A 149 -12.79 -24.02 -6.16
CA LYS A 149 -12.83 -25.36 -6.73
C LYS A 149 -14.07 -25.46 -7.60
N HIS A 150 -13.88 -25.69 -8.89
CA HIS A 150 -14.97 -25.94 -9.83
C HIS A 150 -15.28 -27.43 -9.75
N ASP A 151 -15.88 -27.86 -8.64
CA ASP A 151 -16.26 -29.25 -8.45
C ASP A 151 -17.74 -29.43 -8.82
N LEU A 152 -17.97 -30.22 -9.87
CA LEU A 152 -19.30 -30.63 -10.29
C LEU A 152 -19.80 -31.84 -9.48
N GLY A 153 -19.10 -32.26 -8.44
CA GLY A 153 -19.47 -33.42 -7.61
C GLY A 153 -20.87 -33.36 -7.02
N HIS A 154 -21.41 -32.16 -6.79
CA HIS A 154 -22.80 -31.96 -6.33
C HIS A 154 -23.86 -32.19 -7.41
N LEU A 155 -23.47 -32.12 -8.70
CA LEU A 155 -24.31 -32.42 -9.87
C LEU A 155 -24.03 -33.81 -10.45
N GLN A 156 -23.07 -34.55 -9.88
CA GLN A 156 -22.65 -35.85 -10.38
C GLN A 156 -23.61 -36.94 -9.90
N ASP A 157 -24.14 -37.73 -10.84
CA ASP A 157 -24.86 -38.95 -10.52
C ASP A 157 -23.91 -39.98 -9.91
N LYS A 158 -24.23 -40.41 -8.68
CA LYS A 158 -23.41 -41.33 -7.88
C LYS A 158 -23.30 -42.70 -8.54
N GLU A 159 -24.37 -43.18 -9.16
CA GLU A 159 -24.39 -44.52 -9.79
C GLU A 159 -23.58 -44.55 -11.08
N ALA A 160 -23.72 -43.50 -11.91
CA ALA A 160 -22.94 -43.37 -13.14
C ALA A 160 -21.43 -43.26 -12.86
N LYS A 161 -21.05 -42.56 -11.79
CA LYS A 161 -19.65 -42.45 -11.35
C LYS A 161 -19.08 -43.79 -10.90
N ALA A 162 -19.80 -44.52 -10.03
CA ALA A 162 -19.34 -45.81 -9.53
C ALA A 162 -19.11 -46.81 -10.68
N LYS A 163 -20.03 -46.87 -11.64
CA LYS A 163 -19.88 -47.70 -12.85
C LYS A 163 -18.65 -47.30 -13.67
N ALA A 164 -18.40 -45.99 -13.84
CA ALA A 164 -17.23 -45.51 -14.56
C ALA A 164 -15.92 -45.85 -13.83
N ASP A 165 -15.90 -45.76 -12.49
CA ASP A 165 -14.73 -46.12 -11.68
C ASP A 165 -14.42 -47.62 -11.76
N GLU A 166 -15.44 -48.48 -11.69
CA GLU A 166 -15.29 -49.94 -11.90
C GLU A 166 -14.76 -50.26 -13.31
N LEU A 167 -15.32 -49.61 -14.34
CA LEU A 167 -14.91 -49.76 -15.73
C LEU A 167 -13.45 -49.29 -15.94
N LEU A 168 -13.05 -48.18 -15.30
CA LEU A 168 -11.67 -47.69 -15.32
C LEU A 168 -10.72 -48.67 -14.63
N ASP A 169 -11.10 -49.26 -13.51
CA ASP A 169 -10.26 -50.22 -12.80
C ASP A 169 -10.14 -51.54 -13.56
N GLU A 170 -11.18 -51.98 -14.26
CA GLU A 170 -11.10 -53.08 -15.21
C GLU A 170 -10.16 -52.76 -16.40
N LEU A 171 -10.26 -51.55 -16.97
CA LEU A 171 -9.40 -51.11 -18.06
C LEU A 171 -7.93 -50.95 -17.64
N LYS A 172 -7.66 -50.53 -16.40
CA LYS A 172 -6.31 -50.47 -15.83
C LYS A 172 -5.72 -51.86 -15.54
N LYS A 173 -6.55 -52.84 -15.17
CA LYS A 173 -6.14 -54.24 -14.94
C LYS A 173 -5.77 -54.96 -16.22
N ARG A 174 -6.40 -54.60 -17.34
CA ARG A 174 -5.94 -55.03 -18.66
C ARG A 174 -4.60 -54.36 -18.91
N CYS A 175 -3.58 -55.16 -19.25
CA CYS A 175 -2.32 -54.61 -19.73
C CYS A 175 -2.64 -53.71 -20.92
N SER A 176 -2.28 -52.43 -20.87
CA SER A 176 -2.53 -51.56 -22.01
C SER A 176 -1.78 -52.15 -23.20
N GLU A 177 -2.51 -52.61 -24.22
CA GLU A 177 -1.93 -52.94 -25.53
C GLU A 177 -1.55 -51.63 -26.22
N THR A 178 -0.66 -50.86 -25.59
CA THR A 178 -0.22 -49.60 -26.15
C THR A 178 0.67 -49.94 -27.33
N ILE A 179 0.10 -49.86 -28.53
CA ILE A 179 0.87 -49.59 -29.74
C ILE A 179 1.73 -48.36 -29.41
N SER A 180 3.06 -48.52 -29.48
CA SER A 180 4.01 -47.44 -29.22
C SER A 180 3.57 -46.16 -29.94
N SER A 181 3.29 -45.10 -29.19
CA SER A 181 2.85 -43.80 -29.73
C SER A 181 3.97 -43.01 -30.41
N SER A 182 5.19 -43.57 -30.44
CA SER A 182 6.38 -42.96 -31.02
C SER A 182 6.82 -43.58 -32.35
N SER A 183 6.04 -44.51 -32.94
CA SER A 183 6.34 -45.12 -34.24
C SER A 183 5.09 -45.22 -35.11
N LEU A 184 5.17 -44.73 -36.36
CA LEU A 184 4.12 -44.94 -37.37
C LEU A 184 4.11 -46.36 -37.98
N TRP A 185 5.02 -47.23 -37.54
CA TRP A 185 5.17 -48.60 -38.07
C TRP A 185 5.06 -49.62 -36.94
N THR A 186 4.16 -50.59 -37.08
CA THR A 186 4.04 -51.77 -36.20
C THR A 186 3.82 -53.04 -37.03
N LYS A 187 4.35 -54.18 -36.55
CA LYS A 187 4.11 -55.51 -37.15
C LYS A 187 2.79 -56.08 -36.63
N PRO A 188 1.93 -56.66 -37.48
CA PRO A 188 0.77 -57.40 -37.01
C PRO A 188 1.22 -58.73 -36.39
N ARG A 189 0.50 -59.20 -35.36
CA ARG A 189 0.52 -60.60 -34.93
C ARG A 189 -0.52 -61.37 -35.73
#